data_AF-A0A0W0R3A5-F1
#
_entry.id   AF-A0A0W0R3A5-F1
#
_cell.length_a   1.000
_cell.length_b   1.000
_cell.length_c   1.000
_cell.angle_alpha   90.00
_cell.angle_beta   90.00
_cell.angle_gamma   90.00
#
_symmetry.space_group_name_H-M   'P 1'
#
loop_
_entity.id
_entity.type
_entity.pdbx_description
1 polymer ?
#
loop_
_entity_poly.entity_id
_entity_poly.type
_entity_poly.pdbx_seq_one_letter_code
_entity_poly.pdbx_strand_id
1 'polypeptide(L)'
;MDREEEALSISNPRLLSAIYFSLLAIIITLAIDVVMYSLGIDFSIPLFKAILLAVIIAATFGALFGENIVHSPTPYKKHAFWWAFLMVMVAVPFYTLGFFILLKQHNPSLFLNATTQHLFYLYLLVLLYSFILAGVWLALFAGIAAIFLRGYLVNFLLRSLYVRRTSPTGITIGTKTPKYGQQKIDQKTIKHGRKPKQ
;
A
#
# COMPACT_ATOMS: atom_id res chain seq x y z
N MET A 1 -1.41 -23.44 -16.92
CA MET A 1 -2.57 -23.38 -16.01
C MET A 1 -2.03 -23.10 -14.60
N ASP A 2 -2.78 -22.36 -13.78
CA ASP A 2 -2.64 -22.26 -12.31
C ASP A 2 -1.68 -21.24 -11.68
N ARG A 3 -1.41 -20.07 -12.32
CA ARG A 3 -0.77 -18.94 -11.59
C ARG A 3 -1.75 -17.88 -11.09
N GLU A 4 -2.93 -17.80 -11.70
CA GLU A 4 -3.89 -16.73 -11.43
C GLU A 4 -4.85 -17.06 -10.28
N GLU A 5 -5.01 -18.35 -9.95
CA GLU A 5 -5.86 -18.80 -8.84
C GLU A 5 -5.19 -18.61 -7.46
N GLU A 6 -3.85 -18.60 -7.38
CA GLU A 6 -3.16 -18.39 -6.10
C GLU A 6 -3.32 -16.97 -5.54
N ALA A 7 -3.49 -15.95 -6.41
CA ALA A 7 -3.77 -14.56 -5.99
C ALA A 7 -5.09 -14.44 -5.22
N LEU A 8 -6.04 -15.35 -5.44
CA LEU A 8 -7.31 -15.45 -4.71
C LEU A 8 -7.17 -16.12 -3.34
N SER A 9 -6.00 -16.67 -3.00
CA SER A 9 -5.76 -17.35 -1.72
C SER A 9 -5.12 -16.45 -0.66
N ILE A 10 -4.84 -15.17 -0.97
CA ILE A 10 -4.31 -14.24 0.04
C ILE A 10 -5.37 -14.00 1.11
N SER A 11 -5.05 -14.37 2.34
CA SER A 11 -5.96 -14.24 3.48
C SER A 11 -6.27 -12.79 3.86
N ASN A 12 -5.41 -11.82 3.50
CA ASN A 12 -5.55 -10.41 3.91
C ASN A 12 -5.25 -9.41 2.76
N PRO A 13 -6.10 -9.36 1.72
CA PRO A 13 -5.89 -8.46 0.57
C PRO A 13 -6.01 -6.98 0.96
N ARG A 14 -6.90 -6.66 1.89
CA ARG A 14 -7.19 -5.29 2.35
C ARG A 14 -5.99 -4.65 3.06
N LEU A 15 -5.27 -5.43 3.85
CA LEU A 15 -4.07 -4.93 4.55
C LEU A 15 -2.94 -4.67 3.56
N LEU A 16 -2.74 -5.59 2.60
CA LEU A 16 -1.69 -5.46 1.59
C LEU A 16 -1.89 -4.22 0.72
N SER A 17 -3.12 -4.00 0.24
CA SER A 17 -3.45 -2.83 -0.56
C SER A 17 -3.34 -1.53 0.24
N ALA A 18 -3.79 -1.51 1.49
CA ALA A 18 -3.69 -0.34 2.36
C ALA A 18 -2.22 0.09 2.51
N ILE A 19 -1.33 -0.85 2.87
CA ILE A 19 0.10 -0.57 3.02
C ILE A 19 0.70 -0.10 1.69
N TYR A 20 0.37 -0.77 0.59
CA TYR A 20 0.89 -0.41 -0.74
C TYR A 20 0.51 1.01 -1.15
N PHE A 21 -0.78 1.36 -1.05
CA PHE A 21 -1.25 2.70 -1.41
C PHE A 21 -0.79 3.77 -0.43
N SER A 22 -0.62 3.46 0.86
CA SER A 22 0.00 4.38 1.82
C SER A 22 1.45 4.70 1.46
N LEU A 23 2.26 3.69 1.12
CA LEU A 23 3.64 3.91 0.67
C LEU A 23 3.68 4.73 -0.62
N LEU A 24 2.79 4.43 -1.57
CA LEU A 24 2.66 5.18 -2.80
C LEU A 24 2.29 6.65 -2.53
N ALA A 25 1.38 6.90 -1.59
CA ALA A 25 0.99 8.25 -1.20
C ALA A 25 2.16 9.05 -0.63
N ILE A 26 2.98 8.45 0.25
CA ILE A 26 4.19 9.10 0.78
C ILE A 26 5.13 9.52 -0.36
N ILE A 27 5.42 8.59 -1.28
CA ILE A 27 6.33 8.85 -2.41
C ILE A 27 5.78 9.98 -3.29
N ILE A 28 4.50 9.94 -3.63
CA ILE A 28 3.86 10.96 -4.46
C ILE A 28 3.84 12.32 -3.75
N THR A 29 3.49 12.38 -2.47
CA THR A 29 3.48 13.62 -1.70
C THR A 29 4.88 14.24 -1.65
N LEU A 30 5.92 13.44 -1.42
CA LEU A 30 7.31 13.90 -1.47
C LEU A 30 7.71 14.37 -2.87
N ALA A 31 7.31 13.65 -3.92
CA ALA A 31 7.61 14.04 -5.29
C ALA A 31 6.95 15.38 -5.65
N ILE A 32 5.69 15.60 -5.25
CA ILE A 32 4.99 16.87 -5.47
C ILE A 32 5.68 18.00 -4.70
N ASP A 33 6.07 17.76 -3.45
CA ASP A 33 6.78 18.75 -2.64
C ASP A 33 8.11 19.17 -3.28
N VAL A 34 8.93 18.22 -3.73
CA VAL A 34 10.21 18.50 -4.40
C VAL A 34 10.00 19.29 -5.70
N VAL A 35 8.98 18.95 -6.51
CA VAL A 35 8.66 19.68 -7.74
C VAL A 35 8.23 21.11 -7.43
N MET A 36 7.39 21.31 -6.39
CA MET A 36 6.95 22.64 -5.98
C MET A 36 8.10 23.48 -5.42
N TYR A 37 8.97 22.88 -4.60
CA TYR A 37 10.19 23.53 -4.11
C TYR A 37 11.10 23.95 -5.27
N SER A 38 11.26 23.11 -6.30
CA SER A 38 12.03 23.44 -7.50
C SER A 38 11.44 24.60 -8.31
N LEU A 39 10.14 24.87 -8.17
CA LEU A 39 9.46 26.01 -8.81
C LEU A 39 9.51 27.28 -7.94
N GLY A 40 10.17 27.24 -6.79
CA GLY A 40 10.26 28.35 -5.84
C GLY A 40 8.96 28.59 -5.07
N ILE A 41 8.06 27.60 -5.01
CA ILE A 41 6.80 27.69 -4.28
C ILE A 41 6.99 27.04 -2.90
N ASP A 42 7.02 27.86 -1.85
CA ASP A 42 7.03 27.36 -0.49
C ASP A 42 5.65 26.82 -0.09
N PHE A 43 5.58 25.54 0.25
CA PHE A 43 4.35 24.95 0.78
C PHE A 43 4.02 25.56 2.14
N SER A 44 2.93 26.33 2.20
CA SER A 44 2.42 26.93 3.45
C SER A 44 1.87 25.90 4.46
N ILE A 45 1.84 24.60 4.14
CA ILE A 45 1.42 23.54 5.06
C ILE A 45 2.64 22.70 5.43
N PRO A 46 2.86 22.38 6.72
CA PRO A 46 3.94 21.49 7.12
C PRO A 46 3.87 20.13 6.41
N LEU A 47 4.95 19.75 5.73
CA LEU A 47 5.09 18.49 4.98
C LEU A 47 4.58 17.28 5.77
N PHE A 48 4.95 17.20 7.05
CA PHE A 48 4.55 16.10 7.93
C PHE A 48 3.02 15.94 8.03
N LYS A 49 2.27 17.04 8.11
CA LYS A 49 0.80 17.01 8.17
C LYS A 49 0.19 16.59 6.84
N ALA A 50 0.76 17.04 5.73
CA ALA A 50 0.34 16.63 4.39
C ALA A 50 0.55 15.13 4.16
N ILE A 51 1.72 14.60 4.54
CA ILE A 51 2.02 13.17 4.46
C ILE A 51 1.08 12.35 5.33
N LEU A 52 0.85 12.75 6.58
CA LEU A 52 -0.09 12.04 7.47
C LEU A 52 -1.50 11.99 6.87
N LEU A 53 -1.99 13.11 6.35
CA LEU A 53 -3.30 13.17 5.71
C LEU A 53 -3.35 12.23 4.49
N ALA A 54 -2.34 12.28 3.63
CA ALA A 54 -2.26 11.43 2.45
C ALA A 54 -2.24 9.93 2.82
N VAL A 55 -1.45 9.56 3.82
CA VAL A 55 -1.33 8.17 4.31
C VAL A 55 -2.64 7.68 4.88
N ILE A 56 -3.33 8.45 5.72
CA ILE A 56 -4.60 8.06 6.34
C ILE A 56 -5.66 7.81 5.27
N ILE A 57 -5.77 8.72 4.31
CA ILE A 57 -6.76 8.62 3.23
C ILE A 57 -6.40 7.44 2.31
N ALA A 58 -5.15 7.32 1.88
CA ALA A 58 -4.71 6.22 1.04
C ALA A 58 -4.83 4.85 1.72
N ALA A 59 -4.56 4.75 3.03
CA ALA A 59 -4.76 3.53 3.79
C ALA A 59 -6.24 3.14 3.83
N THR A 60 -7.12 4.10 4.14
CA THR A 60 -8.56 3.86 4.30
C THR A 60 -9.18 3.44 2.98
N PHE A 61 -8.96 4.20 1.91
CA PHE A 61 -9.48 3.87 0.58
C PHE A 61 -8.78 2.66 -0.04
N GLY A 62 -7.49 2.49 0.21
CA GLY A 62 -6.73 1.31 -0.19
C GLY A 62 -7.24 0.03 0.47
N ALA A 63 -7.63 0.08 1.75
CA ALA A 63 -8.25 -1.05 2.44
C ALA A 63 -9.65 -1.35 1.90
N LEU A 64 -10.44 -0.30 1.64
CA LEU A 64 -11.83 -0.42 1.17
C LEU A 64 -11.91 -1.01 -0.24
N PHE A 65 -11.07 -0.53 -1.16
CA PHE A 65 -11.04 -0.99 -2.56
C PHE A 65 -10.07 -2.15 -2.79
N GLY A 66 -9.22 -2.44 -1.81
CA GLY A 66 -8.15 -3.44 -1.88
C GLY A 66 -8.60 -4.84 -2.25
N GLU A 67 -9.70 -5.28 -1.64
CA GLU A 67 -10.26 -6.59 -1.93
C GLU A 67 -10.69 -6.71 -3.39
N ASN A 68 -11.38 -5.69 -3.92
CA ASN A 68 -11.84 -5.68 -5.31
C ASN A 68 -10.68 -5.58 -6.30
N ILE A 69 -9.59 -4.90 -5.94
CA ILE A 69 -8.38 -4.79 -6.76
C ILE A 69 -7.62 -6.12 -6.80
N VAL A 70 -7.42 -6.76 -5.64
CA VAL A 70 -6.64 -8.00 -5.52
C VAL A 70 -7.42 -9.21 -6.05
N HIS A 71 -8.70 -9.35 -5.69
CA HIS A 71 -9.55 -10.51 -6.04
C HIS A 71 -10.31 -10.36 -7.36
N SER A 72 -10.06 -9.34 -8.18
CA SER A 72 -10.86 -9.14 -9.39
C SER A 72 -10.80 -10.38 -10.33
N PRO A 73 -11.89 -10.78 -11.00
CA PRO A 73 -11.82 -11.88 -11.97
C PRO A 73 -11.08 -11.47 -13.27
N THR A 74 -10.68 -12.45 -14.07
CA THR A 74 -10.09 -12.22 -15.40
C THR A 74 -11.13 -11.58 -16.34
N PRO A 75 -10.78 -10.56 -17.16
CA PRO A 75 -9.46 -9.97 -17.40
C PRO A 75 -9.02 -8.95 -16.33
N TYR A 76 -8.04 -9.33 -15.50
CA TYR A 76 -7.70 -8.63 -14.26
C TYR A 76 -7.15 -7.20 -14.45
N LYS A 77 -6.42 -6.95 -15.55
CA LYS A 77 -5.74 -5.66 -15.77
C LYS A 77 -6.70 -4.50 -15.87
N LYS A 78 -7.81 -4.69 -16.61
CA LYS A 78 -8.82 -3.63 -16.82
C LYS A 78 -9.61 -3.39 -15.54
N HIS A 79 -10.03 -4.45 -14.86
CA HIS A 79 -10.81 -4.34 -13.64
C HIS A 79 -10.01 -3.72 -12.48
N ALA A 80 -8.78 -4.18 -12.25
CA ALA A 80 -7.92 -3.61 -11.21
C ALA A 80 -7.62 -2.12 -11.47
N PHE A 81 -7.38 -1.74 -12.74
CA PHE A 81 -7.20 -0.36 -13.15
C PHE A 81 -8.42 0.50 -12.82
N TRP A 82 -9.61 0.08 -13.24
CA TRP A 82 -10.84 0.83 -13.01
C TRP A 82 -11.20 0.95 -11.53
N TRP A 83 -10.97 -0.10 -10.74
CA TRP A 83 -11.18 -0.04 -9.30
C TRP A 83 -10.25 0.95 -8.61
N ALA A 84 -8.98 0.99 -8.97
CA ALA A 84 -8.04 1.96 -8.43
C ALA A 84 -8.28 3.38 -8.95
N PHE A 85 -8.72 3.53 -10.20
CA PHE A 85 -9.16 4.81 -10.75
C PHE A 85 -10.35 5.36 -9.94
N LEU A 86 -11.39 4.55 -9.74
CA LEU A 86 -12.55 4.92 -8.91
C LEU A 86 -12.14 5.22 -7.47
N MET A 87 -11.23 4.43 -6.89
CA MET A 87 -10.69 4.68 -5.55
C MET A 87 -10.10 6.09 -5.43
N VAL A 88 -9.27 6.52 -6.37
CA VAL A 88 -8.70 7.89 -6.35
C VAL A 88 -9.78 8.93 -6.54
N MET A 89 -10.71 8.73 -7.47
CA MET A 89 -11.79 9.68 -7.75
C MET A 89 -12.66 9.93 -6.52
N VAL A 90 -12.92 8.88 -5.72
CA VAL A 90 -13.64 9.01 -4.46
C VAL A 90 -12.76 9.58 -3.36
N ALA A 91 -11.46 9.23 -3.31
CA ALA A 91 -10.54 9.69 -2.27
C ALA A 91 -10.17 11.19 -2.39
N VAL A 92 -10.11 11.74 -3.61
CA VAL A 92 -9.72 13.14 -3.87
C VAL A 92 -10.60 14.14 -3.10
N PRO A 93 -11.95 14.06 -3.13
CA PRO A 93 -12.80 14.91 -2.29
C PRO A 93 -12.43 14.93 -0.81
N PHE A 94 -12.18 13.76 -0.21
CA PHE A 94 -11.81 13.67 1.20
C PHE A 94 -10.42 14.25 1.47
N TYR A 95 -9.49 14.06 0.53
CA TYR A 95 -8.16 14.65 0.61
C TYR A 95 -8.22 16.17 0.54
N THR A 96 -8.93 16.72 -0.44
CA THR A 96 -9.12 18.16 -0.59
C THR A 96 -9.78 18.76 0.65
N LEU A 97 -10.75 18.06 1.25
CA LEU A 97 -11.41 18.52 2.47
C LEU A 97 -10.44 18.57 3.65
N GLY A 98 -9.65 17.50 3.86
CA GLY A 98 -8.63 17.48 4.91
C GLY A 98 -7.55 18.56 4.69
N PHE A 99 -7.11 18.74 3.45
CA PHE A 99 -6.16 19.77 3.07
C PHE A 99 -6.70 21.17 3.37
N PHE A 100 -7.97 21.42 3.02
CA PHE A 100 -8.63 22.68 3.26
C PHE A 100 -8.75 23.02 4.76
N ILE A 101 -9.08 22.03 5.59
CA ILE A 101 -9.10 22.19 7.06
C ILE A 101 -7.71 22.56 7.59
N LEU A 102 -6.66 21.86 7.14
CA LEU A 102 -5.28 22.16 7.54
C LEU A 102 -4.84 23.56 7.10
N LEU A 103 -5.22 23.97 5.88
CA LEU A 103 -4.93 25.28 5.33
C LEU A 103 -5.58 26.39 6.17
N LYS A 104 -6.87 26.23 6.53
CA LYS A 104 -7.59 27.16 7.40
C LYS A 104 -6.93 27.31 8.77
N GLN A 105 -6.43 26.21 9.34
CA GLN A 105 -5.75 26.24 10.64
C GLN A 105 -4.40 26.96 10.61
N HIS A 106 -3.62 26.85 9.52
CA HIS A 106 -2.29 27.46 9.45
C HIS A 106 -2.31 28.89 8.91
N ASN A 107 -3.31 29.24 8.10
CA ASN A 107 -3.41 30.55 7.47
C ASN A 107 -4.76 31.21 7.76
N PRO A 108 -5.10 31.47 9.05
CA PRO A 108 -6.39 32.05 9.41
C PRO A 108 -6.61 33.44 8.78
N SER A 109 -5.52 34.16 8.46
CA SER A 109 -5.56 35.45 7.79
C SER A 109 -6.19 35.42 6.41
N LEU A 110 -6.04 34.31 5.66
CA LEU A 110 -6.66 34.11 4.35
C LEU A 110 -8.19 33.94 4.43
N PHE A 111 -8.74 33.72 5.63
CA PHE A 111 -10.14 33.40 5.85
C PHE A 111 -10.86 34.37 6.81
N LEU A 112 -10.19 35.45 7.24
CA LEU A 112 -10.68 36.40 8.26
C LEU A 112 -12.04 37.03 7.94
N ASN A 113 -12.38 37.20 6.66
CA ASN A 113 -13.65 37.81 6.20
C ASN A 113 -14.56 36.83 5.45
N ALA A 114 -14.26 35.53 5.47
CA ALA A 114 -14.98 34.56 4.66
C ALA A 114 -16.22 34.00 5.38
N THR A 115 -17.42 34.32 4.88
CA THR A 115 -18.67 33.66 5.26
C THR A 115 -18.62 32.16 4.95
N THR A 116 -19.38 31.34 5.68
CA THR A 116 -19.49 29.88 5.45
C THR A 116 -19.86 29.51 4.01
N GLN A 117 -20.69 30.31 3.36
CA GLN A 117 -21.04 30.14 1.94
C GLN A 117 -19.82 30.35 1.02
N HIS A 118 -19.03 31.40 1.23
CA HIS A 118 -17.81 31.65 0.45
C HIS A 118 -16.78 30.53 0.64
N LEU A 119 -16.65 29.98 1.85
CA LEU A 119 -15.81 28.83 2.13
C LEU A 119 -16.28 27.58 1.35
N PHE A 120 -17.59 27.36 1.27
CA PHE A 120 -18.15 26.25 0.51
C PHE A 120 -17.89 26.39 -0.99
N TYR A 121 -18.12 27.57 -1.57
CA TYR A 121 -17.82 27.84 -2.98
C TYR A 121 -16.34 27.68 -3.30
N LEU A 122 -15.47 28.21 -2.44
CA LEU A 122 -14.03 28.10 -2.61
C LEU A 122 -13.57 26.64 -2.50
N TYR A 123 -14.12 25.86 -1.55
CA TYR A 123 -13.89 24.42 -1.48
C TYR A 123 -14.31 23.71 -2.77
N LEU A 124 -15.51 24.00 -3.29
CA LEU A 124 -16.01 23.36 -4.51
C LEU A 124 -15.15 23.71 -5.73
N LEU A 125 -14.67 24.96 -5.81
CA LEU A 125 -13.79 25.45 -6.86
C LEU A 125 -12.41 24.79 -6.78
N VAL A 126 -11.80 24.74 -5.59
CA VAL A 126 -10.53 24.04 -5.36
C VAL A 126 -10.69 22.55 -5.68
N LEU A 127 -11.77 21.92 -5.22
CA LEU A 127 -12.07 20.53 -5.51
C LEU A 127 -12.15 20.28 -7.01
N LEU A 128 -12.92 21.08 -7.75
CA LEU A 128 -13.07 20.94 -9.19
C LEU A 128 -11.72 21.09 -9.91
N TYR A 129 -10.95 22.11 -9.55
CA TYR A 129 -9.66 22.39 -10.17
C TYR A 129 -8.64 21.28 -9.85
N SER A 130 -8.50 20.90 -8.58
CA SER A 130 -7.62 19.81 -8.15
C SER A 130 -8.02 18.47 -8.78
N PHE A 131 -9.31 18.22 -8.98
CA PHE A 131 -9.80 17.00 -9.61
C PHE A 131 -9.40 16.90 -11.08
N ILE A 132 -9.58 17.98 -11.84
CA ILE A 132 -9.22 18.03 -13.27
C ILE A 132 -7.69 18.01 -13.44
N LEU A 133 -6.98 18.83 -12.67
CA LEU A 133 -5.54 19.02 -12.86
C LEU A 133 -4.67 17.92 -12.26
N ALA A 134 -5.02 17.42 -11.08
CA ALA A 134 -4.22 16.44 -10.36
C ALA A 134 -4.94 15.09 -10.22
N GLY A 135 -6.25 15.11 -9.96
CA GLY A 135 -7.05 13.91 -9.73
C GLY A 135 -7.01 12.92 -10.90
N VAL A 136 -7.17 13.40 -12.14
CA VAL A 136 -7.12 12.54 -13.33
C VAL A 136 -5.75 11.88 -13.48
N TRP A 137 -4.66 12.64 -13.34
CA TRP A 137 -3.29 12.11 -13.46
C TRP A 137 -2.98 11.12 -12.33
N LEU A 138 -3.32 11.47 -11.09
CA LEU A 138 -3.20 10.58 -9.94
C LEU A 138 -3.98 9.28 -10.13
N ALA A 139 -5.19 9.36 -10.68
CA ALA A 139 -6.02 8.19 -10.94
C ALA A 139 -5.41 7.29 -12.01
N LEU A 140 -4.79 7.85 -13.06
CA LEU A 140 -4.03 7.09 -14.04
C LEU A 140 -2.84 6.37 -13.40
N PHE A 141 -2.03 7.07 -12.60
CA PHE A 141 -0.89 6.47 -11.90
C PHE A 141 -1.32 5.38 -10.92
N ALA A 142 -2.40 5.60 -10.17
CA ALA A 142 -2.95 4.60 -9.25
C ALA A 142 -3.50 3.37 -9.99
N GLY A 143 -4.12 3.56 -11.15
CA GLY A 143 -4.56 2.47 -12.02
C GLY A 143 -3.41 1.59 -12.47
N ILE A 144 -2.30 2.19 -12.92
CA ILE A 144 -1.08 1.46 -13.30
C ILE A 144 -0.47 0.76 -12.09
N ALA A 145 -0.40 1.45 -10.94
CA ALA A 145 0.10 0.90 -9.69
C ALA A 145 -0.72 -0.32 -9.22
N ALA A 146 -2.04 -0.30 -9.39
CA ALA A 146 -2.91 -1.42 -9.04
C ALA A 146 -2.69 -2.65 -9.93
N ILE A 147 -2.44 -2.44 -11.22
CA ILE A 147 -2.02 -3.52 -12.12
C ILE A 147 -0.71 -4.13 -11.63
N PHE A 148 0.24 -3.31 -11.19
CA PHE A 148 1.53 -3.77 -10.68
C PHE A 148 1.42 -4.50 -9.33
N LEU A 149 0.61 -3.97 -8.41
CA LEU A 149 0.29 -4.58 -7.12
C LEU A 149 -0.21 -6.02 -7.32
N ARG A 150 -1.21 -6.20 -8.18
CA ARG A 150 -1.75 -7.53 -8.44
C ARG A 150 -0.83 -8.40 -9.28
N GLY A 151 -0.24 -7.87 -10.34
CA GLY A 151 0.53 -8.64 -11.31
C GLY A 151 1.90 -9.08 -10.80
N TYR A 152 2.58 -8.24 -10.02
CA TYR A 152 3.94 -8.49 -9.55
C TYR A 152 3.99 -8.74 -8.04
N LEU A 153 3.41 -7.84 -7.23
CA LEU A 153 3.61 -7.88 -5.77
C LEU A 153 2.92 -9.08 -5.13
N VAL A 154 1.66 -9.35 -5.50
CA VAL A 154 0.90 -10.52 -4.99
C VAL A 154 1.60 -11.83 -5.36
N ASN A 155 2.02 -11.98 -6.61
CA ASN A 155 2.73 -13.17 -7.09
C ASN A 155 4.09 -13.36 -6.40
N PHE A 156 4.83 -12.26 -6.18
CA PHE A 156 6.08 -12.30 -5.43
C PHE A 156 5.84 -12.71 -3.97
N LEU A 157 4.81 -12.16 -3.32
CA LEU A 157 4.46 -12.51 -1.94
C LEU A 157 4.11 -14.00 -1.82
N LEU A 158 3.25 -14.51 -2.69
CA LEU A 158 2.85 -15.92 -2.71
C LEU A 158 4.05 -16.84 -2.92
N ARG A 159 4.92 -16.53 -3.89
CA ARG A 159 6.16 -17.28 -4.10
C ARG A 159 7.05 -17.25 -2.84
N SER A 160 7.20 -16.10 -2.19
CA SER A 160 8.02 -15.99 -0.97
C SER A 160 7.43 -16.77 0.22
N LEU A 161 6.10 -16.75 0.38
CA LEU A 161 5.40 -17.49 1.43
C LEU A 161 5.41 -18.99 1.17
N TYR A 162 5.26 -19.40 -0.10
CA TYR A 162 5.39 -20.79 -0.51
C TYR A 162 6.79 -21.34 -0.20
N VAL A 163 7.85 -20.61 -0.60
CA VAL A 163 9.25 -20.97 -0.29
C VAL A 163 9.49 -21.04 1.22
N ARG A 164 8.93 -20.10 2.00
CA ARG A 164 9.05 -20.12 3.46
C ARG A 164 8.33 -21.31 4.10
N ARG A 165 7.18 -21.72 3.55
CA ARG A 165 6.43 -22.90 4.01
C ARG A 165 7.11 -24.22 3.59
N THR A 166 7.83 -24.25 2.47
CA THR A 166 8.59 -25.42 1.99
C THR A 166 10.04 -25.48 2.47
N SER A 167 10.54 -24.46 3.17
CA SER A 167 11.82 -24.50 3.88
C SER A 167 11.57 -24.78 5.37
N PRO A 168 11.35 -26.04 5.80
CA PRO A 168 11.52 -26.38 7.19
C PRO A 168 13.01 -26.22 7.48
N THR A 169 13.28 -25.41 8.49
CA THR A 169 14.53 -25.31 9.26
C THR A 169 15.45 -26.51 9.06
N GLY A 170 16.40 -26.35 8.13
CA GLY A 170 17.49 -27.27 7.89
C GLY A 170 18.76 -26.45 7.74
N ILE A 171 19.06 -25.58 8.71
CA ILE A 171 20.41 -25.03 8.84
C ILE A 171 21.29 -26.20 9.29
N THR A 172 21.73 -27.03 8.35
CA THR A 172 22.95 -27.81 8.56
C THR A 172 24.08 -26.79 8.59
N ILE A 173 24.44 -26.33 9.80
CA ILE A 173 25.73 -25.71 10.05
C ILE A 173 26.75 -26.82 9.79
N GLY A 174 27.22 -26.89 8.55
CA GLY A 174 28.34 -27.74 8.17
C GLY A 174 29.60 -27.14 8.76
N THR A 175 29.86 -27.40 10.04
CA THR A 175 31.19 -27.20 10.63
C THR A 175 32.11 -28.16 9.89
N LYS A 176 32.81 -27.66 8.88
CA LYS A 176 33.86 -28.40 8.18
C LYS A 176 35.04 -28.55 9.14
N THR A 177 35.02 -29.56 10.00
CA THR A 177 36.24 -30.09 10.62
C THR A 177 36.82 -31.17 9.71
N PRO A 178 38.08 -31.05 9.25
CA PRO A 178 38.65 -31.83 8.15
C PRO A 178 38.99 -33.29 8.48
N LYS A 179 38.43 -33.91 9.53
CA LYS A 179 39.00 -35.16 10.07
C LYS A 179 38.09 -36.38 10.24
N TYR A 180 36.76 -36.29 10.15
CA TYR A 180 35.91 -37.49 10.25
C TYR A 180 34.69 -37.41 9.33
N GLY A 181 34.48 -38.47 8.55
CA GLY A 181 33.45 -38.61 7.53
C GLY A 181 32.03 -38.49 8.07
N GLN A 182 31.10 -38.15 7.16
CA GLN A 182 29.70 -37.86 7.44
C GLN A 182 29.04 -38.93 8.33
N GLN A 183 28.65 -38.55 9.55
CA GLN A 183 27.66 -39.31 10.31
C GLN A 183 26.25 -38.81 9.96
N LYS A 184 25.50 -39.64 9.24
CA LYS A 184 24.04 -39.52 9.17
C LYS A 184 23.45 -40.10 10.45
N ILE A 185 22.85 -39.27 11.29
CA ILE A 185 22.02 -39.73 12.41
C ILE A 185 20.56 -39.59 11.99
N ASP A 186 19.92 -40.71 11.69
CA ASP A 186 18.47 -40.79 11.45
C ASP A 186 17.72 -40.68 12.78
N GLN A 187 16.93 -39.61 12.95
CA GLN A 187 16.10 -39.34 14.13
C GLN A 187 14.82 -40.19 14.20
N LYS A 188 14.86 -41.49 13.82
CA LYS A 188 13.71 -42.40 14.00
C LYS A 188 13.78 -43.23 15.30
N THR A 189 14.81 -43.05 16.13
CA THR A 189 15.11 -43.96 17.25
C THR A 189 15.08 -43.27 18.63
N ILE A 190 14.17 -42.31 18.87
CA ILE A 190 14.00 -41.69 20.22
C ILE A 190 12.55 -41.81 20.75
N LYS A 191 11.73 -42.71 20.20
CA LYS A 191 10.35 -42.96 20.72
C LYS A 191 10.15 -44.27 21.48
N HIS A 192 11.18 -45.08 21.71
CA HIS A 192 11.05 -46.31 22.51
C HIS A 192 12.18 -46.46 23.54
N GLY A 193 12.10 -45.67 24.62
CA GLY A 193 12.84 -45.91 25.86
C GLY A 193 11.94 -46.58 26.90
N ARG A 194 12.02 -47.91 26.99
CA ARG A 194 11.42 -48.73 28.08
C ARG A 194 11.91 -48.24 29.46
N LYS A 195 10.99 -48.14 30.43
CA LYS A 195 11.32 -48.13 31.87
C LYS A 195 12.01 -49.45 32.25
N PRO A 196 13.12 -49.45 33.00
CA PRO A 196 13.53 -50.62 33.77
C PRO A 196 12.82 -50.64 35.13
N LYS A 197 12.31 -51.82 35.50
CA LYS A 197 11.95 -52.20 36.86
C LYS A 197 13.23 -52.33 37.69
N GLN A 198 13.24 -51.78 38.89
CA GLN A 198 13.70 -52.43 40.13
C GLN A 198 13.02 -51.72 41.30
#